data_AF-A0A953YMG4-F1
#
_entry.id   AF-A0A953YMG4-F1
#
_cell.length_a   1.000
_cell.length_b   1.000
_cell.length_c   1.000
_cell.angle_alpha   90.00
_cell.angle_beta   90.00
_cell.angle_gamma   90.00
#
_symmetry.space_group_name_H-M   'P 1'
#
loop_
_entity.id
_entity.type
_entity.pdbx_description
1 polymer ?
#
loop_
_entity_poly.entity_id
_entity_poly.type
_entity_poly.pdbx_seq_one_letter_code
_entity_poly.pdbx_strand_id
1 'polypeptide(L)'
;ILGPDFQETFNLLKGSIPARNDIDMSGFDACAQRSAEDLAAAVAEDSLVPSMAHEIAIPRAARGAFLDVVTEHFNSDMSSEEAVERLLDEVELAQ
;
A
#
# COMPACT_ATOMS: atom_id res chain seq x y z
N ILE A 1 -20.26 -3.24 -7.72
CA ILE A 1 -19.10 -2.65 -7.00
C ILE A 1 -18.72 -1.27 -7.56
N LEU A 2 -18.67 -1.02 -8.88
CA LEU A 2 -18.28 0.31 -9.41
C LEU A 2 -19.43 1.32 -9.56
N GLY A 3 -20.62 1.07 -8.99
CA GLY A 3 -21.72 2.04 -9.02
C GLY A 3 -21.42 3.25 -8.13
N PRO A 4 -21.83 4.48 -8.50
CA PRO A 4 -21.52 5.69 -7.73
C PRO A 4 -21.94 5.59 -6.26
N ASP A 5 -23.21 5.25 -6.00
CA ASP A 5 -23.75 5.13 -4.65
C ASP A 5 -23.01 4.09 -3.79
N PHE A 6 -22.59 2.98 -4.42
CA PHE A 6 -21.79 1.97 -3.74
C PHE A 6 -20.40 2.48 -3.42
N GLN A 7 -19.75 3.14 -4.40
CA GLN A 7 -18.41 3.71 -4.21
C GLN A 7 -18.43 4.76 -3.10
N GLU A 8 -19.45 5.60 -3.01
CA GLU A 8 -19.60 6.56 -1.92
C GLU A 8 -19.81 5.85 -0.57
N THR A 9 -20.90 5.07 -0.45
CA THR A 9 -21.31 4.47 0.82
C THR A 9 -20.26 3.52 1.39
N PHE A 10 -19.65 2.68 0.54
CA PHE A 10 -18.64 1.73 1.00
C PHE A 10 -17.38 2.44 1.50
N ASN A 11 -16.88 3.43 0.76
CA ASN A 11 -15.62 4.08 1.08
C ASN A 11 -15.72 4.99 2.30
N LEU A 12 -16.87 5.65 2.52
CA LEU A 12 -17.18 6.36 3.76
C LEU A 12 -17.03 5.46 5.00
N LEU A 13 -17.47 4.20 4.92
CA LEU A 13 -17.38 3.25 6.04
C LEU A 13 -16.04 2.53 6.10
N LYS A 14 -15.40 2.29 4.96
CA LYS A 14 -14.15 1.55 4.84
C LYS A 14 -12.93 2.39 5.22
N GLY A 15 -13.03 3.72 5.15
CA GLY A 15 -11.94 4.66 5.39
C GLY A 15 -10.94 4.74 4.21
N SER A 16 -11.36 4.36 3.01
CA SER A 16 -10.58 4.49 1.77
C SER A 16 -11.20 5.56 0.87
N ILE A 17 -10.49 5.96 -0.18
CA ILE A 17 -11.08 6.76 -1.27
C ILE A 17 -11.70 5.85 -2.34
N PRO A 18 -12.70 6.32 -3.11
CA PRO A 18 -13.24 5.59 -4.24
C PRO A 18 -12.18 5.17 -5.26
N ALA A 19 -12.35 4.00 -5.87
CA ALA A 19 -11.52 3.57 -6.99
C ALA A 19 -11.84 4.31 -8.30
N ARG A 20 -12.99 5.00 -8.31
CA ARG A 20 -13.44 5.87 -9.40
C ARG A 20 -13.02 7.31 -9.11
N ASN A 21 -12.44 7.98 -10.09
CA ASN A 21 -11.99 9.37 -9.96
C ASN A 21 -13.10 10.42 -10.23
N ASP A 22 -14.34 9.97 -10.48
CA ASP A 22 -15.50 10.82 -10.82
C ASP A 22 -16.58 10.85 -9.72
N ILE A 23 -16.24 10.38 -8.51
CA ILE A 23 -17.13 10.46 -7.34
C ILE A 23 -16.94 11.81 -6.65
N ASP A 24 -18.05 12.44 -6.27
CA ASP A 24 -18.01 13.69 -5.50
C ASP A 24 -17.44 13.42 -4.10
N MET A 25 -16.32 14.06 -3.80
CA MET A 25 -15.63 13.92 -2.51
C MET A 25 -16.20 14.83 -1.42
N SER A 26 -17.17 15.72 -1.73
CA SER A 26 -17.71 16.71 -0.80
C SER A 26 -18.36 16.10 0.46
N GLY A 27 -18.92 14.88 0.33
CA GLY A 27 -19.52 14.12 1.44
C GLY A 27 -18.54 13.34 2.30
N PHE A 28 -17.26 13.26 1.91
CA PHE A 28 -16.23 12.51 2.61
C PHE A 28 -15.55 13.36 3.68
N ASP A 29 -14.87 12.71 4.64
CA ASP A 29 -14.11 13.42 5.67
C ASP A 29 -12.85 14.10 5.11
N ALA A 30 -12.21 14.93 5.94
CA ALA A 30 -11.02 15.68 5.56
C ALA A 30 -9.82 14.77 5.20
N CYS A 31 -9.74 13.56 5.79
CA CYS A 31 -8.66 12.62 5.49
C CYS A 31 -8.82 12.01 4.10
N ALA A 32 -10.04 11.62 3.73
CA ALA A 32 -10.36 11.09 2.42
C ALA A 32 -10.23 12.14 1.32
N GLN A 33 -10.68 13.38 1.57
CA GLN A 33 -10.46 14.50 0.63
C GLN A 33 -8.97 14.72 0.36
N ARG A 34 -8.17 14.84 1.44
CA ARG A 34 -6.71 14.96 1.33
C ARG A 34 -6.09 13.77 0.60
N SER A 35 -6.51 12.54 0.88
CA SER A 35 -5.99 11.34 0.20
C SER A 35 -6.29 11.33 -1.30
N ALA A 36 -7.42 11.89 -1.74
CA ALA A 36 -7.75 12.03 -3.16
C ALA A 36 -6.87 13.09 -3.84
N GLU A 37 -6.62 14.21 -3.17
CA GLU A 37 -5.68 15.25 -3.64
C GLU A 37 -4.25 14.71 -3.74
N ASP A 38 -3.77 14.01 -2.70
CA ASP A 38 -2.44 13.39 -2.66
C ASP A 38 -2.28 12.34 -3.78
N LEU A 39 -3.32 11.55 -4.06
CA LEU A 39 -3.31 10.60 -5.19
C LEU A 39 -3.20 11.34 -6.53
N ALA A 40 -3.99 12.40 -6.75
CA ALA A 40 -3.96 13.17 -7.98
C ALA A 40 -2.60 13.83 -8.20
N ALA A 41 -1.99 14.39 -7.15
CA ALA A 41 -0.65 14.94 -7.18
C ALA A 41 0.40 13.88 -7.51
N ALA A 42 0.36 12.72 -6.83
CA ALA A 42 1.31 11.63 -7.07
C ALA A 42 1.24 11.07 -8.50
N VAL A 43 0.04 11.02 -9.10
CA VAL A 43 -0.13 10.65 -10.51
C VAL A 43 0.46 11.70 -11.44
N ALA A 44 0.23 12.99 -11.17
CA ALA A 44 0.75 14.08 -11.99
C ALA A 44 2.29 14.19 -11.94
N GLU A 45 2.88 13.83 -10.80
CA GLU A 45 4.32 13.87 -10.55
C GLU A 45 5.04 12.56 -10.90
N ASP A 46 4.33 11.53 -11.39
CA ASP A 46 4.86 10.18 -11.64
C ASP A 46 5.52 9.56 -10.39
N SER A 47 4.99 9.86 -9.21
CA SER A 47 5.48 9.42 -7.91
C SER A 47 4.59 8.37 -7.22
N LEU A 48 3.49 7.97 -7.86
CA LEU A 48 2.60 6.92 -7.38
C LEU A 48 3.25 5.53 -7.48
N VAL A 49 3.56 4.92 -6.35
CA VAL A 49 4.18 3.58 -6.27
C VAL A 49 3.23 2.53 -5.67
N PRO A 50 3.30 1.27 -6.13
CA PRO A 50 2.51 0.19 -5.56
C PRO A 50 3.02 -0.21 -4.16
N SER A 51 2.10 -0.58 -3.26
CA SER A 51 2.48 -1.06 -1.92
C SER A 51 3.02 -2.49 -1.95
N MET A 52 4.19 -2.71 -1.34
CA MET A 52 4.76 -4.05 -1.12
C MET A 52 3.94 -4.86 -0.10
N ALA A 53 3.64 -4.27 1.06
CA ALA A 53 2.96 -4.96 2.15
C ALA A 53 1.51 -5.35 1.83
N HIS A 54 0.82 -4.59 0.96
CA HIS A 54 -0.58 -4.82 0.59
C HIS A 54 -0.75 -5.58 -0.74
N GLU A 55 0.24 -6.40 -1.12
CA GLU A 55 0.17 -7.29 -2.30
C GLU A 55 0.05 -6.60 -3.68
N ILE A 56 0.49 -5.34 -3.82
CA ILE A 56 0.38 -4.61 -5.10
C ILE A 56 1.70 -4.65 -5.89
N ALA A 57 2.84 -4.49 -5.20
CA ALA A 57 4.13 -4.30 -5.87
C ALA A 57 4.81 -5.60 -6.31
N ILE A 58 4.67 -6.68 -5.52
CA ILE A 58 5.45 -7.91 -5.67
C ILE A 58 4.60 -9.18 -5.48
N PRO A 59 5.05 -10.35 -6.00
CA PRO A 59 4.38 -11.62 -5.78
C PRO A 59 4.28 -12.00 -4.29
N ARG A 60 3.29 -12.84 -3.96
CA ARG A 60 3.01 -13.20 -2.55
C ARG A 60 4.17 -13.93 -1.85
N ALA A 61 4.92 -14.77 -2.57
CA ALA A 61 6.08 -15.47 -2.02
C ALA A 61 7.18 -14.49 -1.60
N ALA A 62 7.60 -13.60 -2.52
CA ALA A 62 8.54 -12.53 -2.22
C ALA A 62 8.04 -11.59 -1.10
N ARG A 63 6.73 -11.31 -1.03
CA ARG A 63 6.15 -10.54 0.10
C ARG A 63 6.32 -11.27 1.43
N GLY A 64 6.11 -12.59 1.47
CA GLY A 64 6.34 -13.40 2.66
C GLY A 64 7.77 -13.27 3.17
N ALA A 65 8.74 -13.48 2.28
CA ALA A 65 10.17 -13.29 2.58
C ALA A 65 10.47 -11.89 3.14
N PHE A 66 9.94 -10.84 2.51
CA PHE A 66 10.07 -9.47 3.01
C PHE A 66 9.53 -9.30 4.42
N LEU A 67 8.31 -9.79 4.69
CA LEU A 67 7.66 -9.63 5.98
C LEU A 67 8.38 -10.40 7.08
N ASP A 68 8.91 -11.60 6.79
CA ASP A 68 9.63 -12.41 7.75
C ASP A 68 10.93 -11.71 8.19
N VAL A 69 11.77 -11.29 7.24
CA VAL A 69 13.04 -10.60 7.54
C VAL A 69 12.81 -9.26 8.25
N VAL A 70 11.86 -8.46 7.78
CA VAL A 70 11.54 -7.16 8.43
C VAL A 70 11.00 -7.35 9.84
N THR A 71 10.14 -8.36 10.06
CA THR A 71 9.60 -8.66 11.40
C THR A 71 10.70 -9.13 12.34
N GLU A 72 11.59 -10.00 11.88
CA GLU A 72 12.69 -10.50 12.71
C GLU A 72 13.68 -9.40 13.06
N HIS A 73 14.09 -8.58 12.08
CA HIS A 73 14.97 -7.44 12.30
C HIS A 73 14.37 -6.45 13.32
N PHE A 74 13.08 -6.13 13.20
CA PHE A 74 12.43 -5.18 14.10
C PHE A 74 12.29 -5.70 15.55
N ASN A 75 12.24 -7.02 15.75
CA ASN A 75 11.94 -7.64 17.04
C ASN A 75 13.13 -8.36 17.68
N SER A 76 14.35 -8.17 17.16
CA SER A 76 15.56 -8.83 17.66
C SER A 76 16.77 -7.89 17.66
N ASP A 77 17.92 -8.40 18.10
CA ASP A 77 19.21 -7.72 18.03
C ASP A 77 19.91 -7.87 16.65
N MET A 78 19.21 -8.37 15.62
CA MET A 78 19.73 -8.50 14.26
C MET A 78 20.16 -7.13 13.73
N SER A 79 21.38 -7.03 13.22
CA SER A 79 21.89 -5.78 12.66
C SER A 79 21.21 -5.43 11.34
N SER A 80 21.24 -4.15 10.96
CA SER A 80 20.74 -3.72 9.66
C SER A 80 21.52 -4.37 8.51
N GLU A 81 22.82 -4.57 8.68
CA GLU A 81 23.68 -5.25 7.70
C GLU A 81 23.26 -6.70 7.50
N GLU A 82 23.03 -7.45 8.58
CA GLU A 82 22.56 -8.83 8.53
C GLU A 82 21.15 -8.92 7.91
N ALA A 83 20.26 -7.99 8.26
CA ALA A 83 18.91 -7.94 7.70
C ALA A 83 18.92 -7.71 6.17
N VAL A 84 19.82 -6.87 5.66
CA VAL A 84 19.97 -6.64 4.22
C VAL A 84 20.49 -7.89 3.51
N GLU A 85 21.52 -8.54 4.06
CA GLU A 85 22.05 -9.79 3.50
C GLU A 85 20.96 -10.86 3.43
N ARG A 86 20.26 -11.08 4.55
CA ARG A 86 19.19 -12.08 4.61
C ARG A 86 18.01 -11.75 3.71
N LEU A 87 17.63 -10.48 3.58
CA LEU A 87 16.55 -10.07 2.69
C LEU A 87 16.86 -10.39 1.22
N LEU A 88 18.11 -10.20 0.79
CA LEU A 88 18.53 -10.52 -0.59
C LEU A 88 18.39 -12.02 -0.86
N ASP A 89 18.92 -12.85 0.05
CA ASP A 89 18.86 -14.31 -0.08
C ASP A 89 17.42 -14.82 -0.13
N GLU A 90 16.57 -14.40 0.82
CA GLU A 90 15.19 -14.88 0.93
C GLU A 90 14.31 -14.41 -0.24
N VAL A 91 14.53 -13.19 -0.75
CA VAL A 91 13.80 -12.69 -1.92
C VAL A 91 14.21 -13.44 -3.18
N GLU A 92 15.49 -13.77 -3.37
CA GLU A 92 15.96 -14.56 -4.52
C GLU A 92 15.36 -15.98 -4.51
N LEU A 93 15.29 -16.60 -3.34
CA LEU A 93 14.67 -17.93 -3.16
C LEU A 93 13.16 -17.93 -3.42
N ALA A 94 12.51 -16.78 -3.26
CA ALA A 94 11.05 -16.62 -3.36
C ALA A 94 10.55 -16.19 -4.77
N GLN A 95 11.45 -16.08 -5.76
CA GLN A 95 11.11 -15.83 -7.17
C GLN A 95 10.62 -17.09 -7.88
#